data_AF-A0A142Y9V4-F1
#
_entry.id   AF-A0A142Y9V4-F1
#
_cell.length_a   1.000
_cell.length_b   1.000
_cell.length_c   1.000
_cell.angle_alpha   90.00
_cell.angle_beta   90.00
_cell.angle_gamma   90.00
#
_symmetry.space_group_name_H-M   'P 1'
#
loop_
_entity.id
_entity.type
_entity.pdbx_description
1 polymer ?
#
loop_
_entity_poly.entity_id
_entity_poly.type
_entity_poly.pdbx_seq_one_letter_code
_entity_poly.pdbx_strand_id
1 'polypeptide(L)'
;MAADDPKGAARLAMSVGPKLIELPTPEIAALAPWLRSGRIPEADADEVLAGAEAVGTDVQVGGRTLQVVGALTPDVALFATSYLATAGAKLDEALAPPEVATKAVTLIRPRNADRLDAKLGELILAAYPSDRFQLLTPRIRPDGVAFGLYLAGQSLFLLGGSGLLIGLYRRLAARKSTSILLTAPLREIAGRPRLIWGVHLAFFGLYVAGSLAAYAFPTVNSFLLAAVTSELGDGGKGPLAAAGRAYRSGSIPYAAVVTFLVNFPLGSLAAITLPSLIVPGSGVLLSMFRASTWGLILGPTEAILAGRMIPHTGTLLLEGEGYILATFFALLVPVYLFGSGPIPPVEPPPPDDPELASLAEPPSPPPPPRREGFVRRFAGAVAINVRGNVLVAIVLAVAAVYEAYEVIRMAGF
;
A
#
# COMPACT_ATOMS: atom_id res chain seq x y z
N MET A 1 15.87 4.36 13.41
CA MET A 1 15.53 2.93 13.57
C MET A 1 16.39 2.01 12.71
N ALA A 2 16.52 2.19 11.40
CA ALA A 2 17.46 1.36 10.61
C ALA A 2 18.95 1.61 10.93
N ALA A 3 19.30 2.80 11.40
CA ALA A 3 20.68 3.14 11.79
C ALA A 3 21.20 2.35 13.00
N ASP A 4 20.31 1.80 13.84
CA ASP A 4 20.68 1.11 15.08
C ASP A 4 20.76 -0.42 14.92
N ASP A 5 20.34 -0.95 13.75
CA ASP A 5 20.48 -2.38 13.42
C ASP A 5 21.42 -2.59 12.22
N PRO A 6 22.74 -2.75 12.47
CA PRO A 6 23.71 -2.96 11.39
C PRO A 6 23.43 -4.24 10.57
N LYS A 7 22.75 -5.24 11.16
CA LYS A 7 22.34 -6.44 10.40
C LYS A 7 21.19 -6.12 9.46
N GLY A 8 20.22 -5.32 9.89
CA GLY A 8 19.13 -4.82 9.05
C GLY A 8 19.64 -3.99 7.87
N ALA A 9 20.58 -3.07 8.12
CA ALA A 9 21.21 -2.27 7.08
C ALA A 9 21.97 -3.15 6.06
N ALA A 10 22.75 -4.14 6.53
CA ALA A 10 23.48 -5.06 5.66
C ALA A 10 22.53 -5.94 4.83
N ARG A 11 21.44 -6.46 5.42
CA ARG A 11 20.39 -7.22 4.71
C ARG A 11 19.75 -6.40 3.62
N LEU A 12 19.39 -5.15 3.92
CA LEU A 12 18.79 -4.25 2.96
C LEU A 12 19.76 -3.97 1.81
N ALA A 13 21.01 -3.62 2.11
CA ALA A 13 22.05 -3.39 1.13
C ALA A 13 22.26 -4.62 0.22
N MET A 14 22.27 -5.83 0.79
CA MET A 14 22.33 -7.07 0.00
C MET A 14 21.07 -7.28 -0.85
N SER A 15 19.87 -6.92 -0.38
CA SER A 15 18.64 -7.08 -1.16
C SER A 15 18.56 -6.10 -2.33
N VAL A 16 18.90 -4.82 -2.12
CA VAL A 16 18.71 -3.76 -3.13
C VAL A 16 19.96 -3.43 -3.94
N GLY A 17 21.14 -3.78 -3.44
CA GLY A 17 22.40 -3.46 -4.10
C GLY A 17 22.61 -4.28 -5.37
N PRO A 18 23.29 -3.70 -6.39
CA PRO A 18 23.74 -4.47 -7.54
C PRO A 18 24.67 -5.59 -7.07
N LYS A 19 24.53 -6.77 -7.68
CA LYS A 19 25.33 -7.95 -7.35
C LYS A 19 26.14 -8.33 -8.57
N LEU A 20 27.40 -8.70 -8.39
CA LEU A 20 28.14 -9.43 -9.41
C LEU A 20 28.06 -10.91 -9.06
N ILE A 21 27.60 -11.73 -10.00
CA ILE A 21 27.45 -13.17 -9.82
C ILE A 21 28.31 -13.86 -10.89
N GLU A 22 29.21 -14.71 -10.45
CA GLU A 22 29.97 -15.58 -11.33
C GLU A 22 29.16 -16.83 -11.63
N LEU A 23 29.11 -17.19 -12.91
CA LEU A 23 28.49 -18.42 -13.39
C LEU A 23 29.51 -19.24 -14.18
N PRO A 24 29.47 -20.58 -14.07
CA PRO A 24 30.22 -21.44 -14.97
C PRO A 24 29.93 -21.10 -16.45
N THR A 25 30.95 -21.16 -17.31
CA THR A 25 30.82 -20.92 -18.76
C THR A 25 29.63 -21.62 -19.43
N PRO A 26 29.35 -22.92 -19.17
CA PRO A 26 28.18 -23.55 -19.78
C PRO A 26 26.84 -22.98 -19.28
N GLU A 27 26.76 -22.52 -18.04
CA GLU A 27 25.54 -21.96 -17.46
C GLU A 27 25.26 -20.56 -18.01
N ILE A 28 26.29 -19.71 -18.14
CA ILE A 28 26.12 -18.39 -18.73
C ILE A 28 25.79 -18.48 -20.23
N ALA A 29 26.39 -19.43 -20.95
CA ALA A 29 26.07 -19.67 -22.35
C ALA A 29 24.62 -20.10 -22.56
N ALA A 30 24.05 -20.86 -21.61
CA ALA A 30 22.64 -21.27 -21.64
C ALA A 30 21.65 -20.09 -21.54
N LEU A 31 22.12 -18.89 -21.16
CA LEU A 31 21.30 -17.67 -21.11
C LEU A 31 21.13 -16.99 -22.48
N ALA A 32 21.83 -17.44 -23.53
CA ALA A 32 21.78 -16.79 -24.85
C ALA A 32 20.36 -16.60 -25.43
N PRO A 33 19.41 -17.54 -25.30
CA PRO A 33 18.03 -17.35 -25.75
C PRO A 33 17.25 -16.25 -25.01
N TRP A 34 17.75 -15.84 -23.84
CA TRP A 34 17.12 -14.87 -22.95
C TRP A 34 17.79 -13.50 -23.01
N LEU A 35 18.61 -13.25 -24.02
CA LEU A 35 19.18 -11.93 -24.27
C LEU A 35 18.11 -10.99 -24.83
N ARG A 36 17.88 -9.88 -24.13
CA ARG A 36 17.12 -8.73 -24.65
C ARG A 36 17.96 -7.97 -25.69
N SER A 37 19.27 -7.89 -25.47
CA SER A 37 20.22 -7.17 -26.33
C SER A 37 21.66 -7.64 -26.10
N GLY A 38 22.53 -7.43 -27.10
CA GLY A 38 23.97 -7.70 -26.98
C GLY A 38 24.35 -9.17 -27.14
N ARG A 39 25.37 -9.62 -26.41
CA ARG A 39 25.90 -11.00 -26.47
C ARG A 39 26.27 -11.55 -25.09
N ILE A 40 26.62 -12.84 -25.05
CA ILE A 40 27.21 -13.48 -23.87
C ILE A 40 28.65 -12.96 -23.66
N PRO A 41 29.07 -12.69 -22.40
CA PRO A 41 30.43 -12.27 -22.10
C PRO A 41 31.43 -13.38 -22.41
N GLU A 42 32.59 -12.98 -22.93
CA GLU A 42 33.70 -13.91 -23.19
C GLU A 42 34.33 -14.41 -21.89
N ALA A 43 34.85 -15.64 -21.90
CA ALA A 43 35.58 -16.18 -20.76
C ALA A 43 36.89 -15.41 -20.56
N ASP A 44 37.23 -15.10 -19.30
CA ASP A 44 38.43 -14.33 -18.92
C ASP A 44 38.54 -12.91 -19.53
N ALA A 45 37.43 -12.36 -20.04
CA ALA A 45 37.32 -10.96 -20.44
C ALA A 45 36.70 -10.12 -19.32
N ASP A 46 36.97 -8.81 -19.32
CA ASP A 46 36.35 -7.85 -18.40
C ASP A 46 34.95 -7.47 -18.88
N GLU A 47 34.10 -8.49 -19.02
CA GLU A 47 32.77 -8.38 -19.61
C GLU A 47 31.73 -8.99 -18.67
N VAL A 48 30.57 -8.34 -18.63
CA VAL A 48 29.42 -8.79 -17.84
C VAL A 48 28.13 -8.70 -18.64
N LEU A 49 27.19 -9.56 -18.26
CA LEU A 49 25.80 -9.48 -18.71
C LEU A 49 24.96 -8.78 -17.65
N ALA A 50 24.23 -7.74 -18.04
CA ALA A 50 23.32 -7.05 -17.13
C ALA A 50 21.98 -7.80 -17.00
N GLY A 51 21.47 -7.89 -15.78
CA GLY A 51 20.08 -8.20 -15.52
C GLY A 51 19.13 -7.17 -16.13
N ALA A 52 17.85 -7.53 -16.25
CA ALA A 52 16.85 -6.66 -16.89
C ALA A 52 16.65 -5.30 -16.18
N GLU A 53 16.96 -5.21 -14.88
CA GLU A 53 16.85 -4.04 -14.00
C GLU A 53 18.21 -3.53 -13.50
N ALA A 54 19.31 -4.18 -13.89
CA ALA A 54 20.64 -3.66 -13.62
C ALA A 54 20.90 -2.41 -14.48
N VAL A 55 21.74 -1.50 -14.00
CA VAL A 55 22.09 -0.28 -14.74
C VAL A 55 22.88 -0.72 -15.97
N GLY A 56 22.48 -0.27 -17.16
CA GLY A 56 23.13 -0.66 -18.43
C GLY A 56 24.50 -0.03 -18.67
N THR A 57 25.19 0.41 -17.61
CA THR A 57 26.51 1.05 -17.67
C THR A 57 27.56 0.11 -17.11
N ASP A 58 28.80 0.27 -17.57
CA ASP A 58 29.95 -0.47 -17.05
C ASP A 58 30.04 -0.40 -15.52
N VAL A 59 30.46 -1.50 -14.90
CA VAL A 59 30.50 -1.65 -13.45
C VAL A 59 31.95 -1.66 -12.95
N GLN A 60 32.21 -0.93 -11.87
CA GLN A 60 33.53 -0.90 -11.23
C GLN A 60 33.58 -1.90 -10.08
N VAL A 61 34.54 -2.82 -10.11
CA VAL A 61 34.77 -3.82 -9.05
C VAL A 61 36.26 -3.94 -8.78
N GLY A 62 36.69 -3.70 -7.54
CA GLY A 62 38.10 -3.83 -7.16
C GLY A 62 39.06 -2.97 -7.98
N GLY A 63 38.62 -1.78 -8.43
CA GLY A 63 39.41 -0.90 -9.31
C GLY A 63 39.44 -1.30 -10.78
N ARG A 64 38.70 -2.34 -11.19
CA ARG A 64 38.55 -2.77 -12.58
C ARG A 64 37.18 -2.39 -13.12
N THR A 65 37.17 -1.99 -14.39
CA THR A 65 35.94 -1.69 -15.13
C THR A 65 35.52 -2.93 -15.89
N LEU A 66 34.35 -3.48 -15.57
CA LEU A 66 33.74 -4.57 -16.32
C LEU A 66 32.71 -3.99 -17.29
N GLN A 67 32.88 -4.28 -18.57
CA GLN A 67 32.05 -3.79 -19.65
C GLN A 67 30.72 -4.53 -19.70
N VAL A 68 29.60 -3.80 -19.78
CA VAL A 68 28.29 -4.43 -20.01
C VAL A 68 28.13 -4.74 -21.51
N VAL A 69 28.19 -6.02 -21.88
CA VAL A 69 28.15 -6.46 -23.29
C VAL A 69 26.78 -6.99 -23.74
N GLY A 70 25.83 -7.10 -22.82
CA GLY A 70 24.46 -7.49 -23.12
C GLY A 70 23.53 -7.31 -21.93
N ALA A 71 22.23 -7.53 -22.16
CA ALA A 71 21.21 -7.48 -21.13
C ALA A 71 20.20 -8.63 -21.27
N LEU A 72 19.74 -9.16 -20.14
CA LEU A 72 18.72 -10.21 -20.07
C LEU A 72 17.30 -9.66 -20.24
N THR A 73 16.39 -10.54 -20.67
CA THR A 73 14.94 -10.27 -20.63
C THR A 73 14.43 -10.27 -19.18
N PRO A 74 13.30 -9.60 -18.89
CA PRO A 74 12.67 -9.61 -17.56
C PRO A 74 12.29 -11.01 -17.05
N ASP A 75 12.16 -11.99 -17.93
CA ASP A 75 11.80 -13.37 -17.58
C ASP A 75 12.88 -14.07 -16.74
N VAL A 76 14.14 -13.62 -16.82
CA VAL A 76 15.25 -14.15 -16.01
C VAL A 76 15.31 -13.43 -14.65
N ALA A 77 14.20 -13.50 -13.91
CA ALA A 77 13.97 -12.75 -12.68
C ALA A 77 15.01 -13.01 -11.57
N LEU A 78 15.65 -14.19 -11.57
CA LEU A 78 16.70 -14.53 -10.61
C LEU A 78 17.87 -13.52 -10.65
N PHE A 79 18.16 -12.99 -11.84
CA PHE A 79 19.30 -12.10 -12.09
C PHE A 79 18.89 -10.68 -12.42
N ALA A 80 17.62 -10.29 -12.20
CA ALA A 80 17.08 -9.01 -12.65
C ALA A 80 17.92 -7.80 -12.20
N THR A 81 18.43 -7.81 -10.97
CA THR A 81 19.24 -6.71 -10.37
C THR A 81 20.73 -7.01 -10.30
N SER A 82 21.20 -8.02 -11.04
CA SER A 82 22.57 -8.53 -10.97
C SER A 82 23.32 -8.30 -12.28
N TYR A 83 24.64 -8.30 -12.20
CA TYR A 83 25.57 -8.48 -13.31
C TYR A 83 26.10 -9.90 -13.26
N LEU A 84 26.22 -10.54 -14.42
CA LEU A 84 26.70 -11.92 -14.53
C LEU A 84 28.05 -11.92 -15.25
N ALA A 85 29.04 -12.53 -14.63
CA ALA A 85 30.33 -12.77 -15.26
C ALA A 85 30.55 -14.27 -15.49
N THR A 86 31.37 -14.57 -16.48
CA THR A 86 31.89 -15.93 -16.65
C THR A 86 32.95 -16.19 -15.57
N ALA A 87 32.82 -17.30 -14.83
CA ALA A 87 33.82 -17.70 -13.86
C ALA A 87 35.20 -17.87 -14.53
N GLY A 88 36.23 -17.26 -13.96
CA GLY A 88 37.58 -17.24 -14.55
C GLY A 88 38.62 -16.60 -13.64
N ALA A 89 39.88 -16.99 -13.82
CA ALA A 89 40.97 -16.67 -12.89
C ALA A 89 41.24 -15.16 -12.73
N LYS A 90 40.94 -14.38 -13.77
CA LYS A 90 41.11 -12.91 -13.71
C LYS A 90 40.09 -12.25 -12.80
N LEU A 91 38.87 -12.77 -12.72
CA LEU A 91 37.84 -12.16 -11.90
C LEU A 91 38.08 -12.48 -10.42
N ASP A 92 38.52 -13.70 -10.12
CA ASP A 92 38.99 -14.08 -8.77
C ASP A 92 40.04 -13.11 -8.23
N GLU A 93 41.01 -12.70 -9.06
CA GLU A 93 42.03 -11.70 -8.70
C GLU A 93 41.43 -10.31 -8.43
N ALA A 94 40.41 -9.90 -9.20
CA ALA A 94 39.71 -8.63 -9.01
C ALA A 94 38.84 -8.61 -7.74
N LEU A 95 38.37 -9.78 -7.31
CA LEU A 95 37.56 -9.97 -6.11
C LEU A 95 38.40 -10.23 -4.85
N ALA A 96 39.71 -10.45 -5.00
CA ALA A 96 40.64 -10.67 -3.90
C ALA A 96 40.85 -9.48 -2.93
N PRO A 97 40.69 -8.20 -3.31
CA PRO A 97 40.84 -7.10 -2.38
C PRO A 97 39.85 -7.19 -1.20
N PRO A 98 40.27 -6.87 0.04
CA PRO A 98 39.45 -7.03 1.25
C PRO A 98 38.19 -6.15 1.27
N GLU A 99 38.10 -5.18 0.38
CA GLU A 99 36.95 -4.28 0.21
C GLU A 99 35.78 -4.94 -0.52
N VAL A 100 36.02 -6.05 -1.23
CA VAL A 100 34.99 -6.79 -1.97
C VAL A 100 34.49 -7.95 -1.12
N ALA A 101 33.25 -7.84 -0.63
CA ALA A 101 32.64 -8.87 0.21
C ALA A 101 32.08 -10.02 -0.64
N THR A 102 32.86 -11.09 -0.83
CA THR A 102 32.39 -12.30 -1.51
C THR A 102 31.54 -13.17 -0.57
N LYS A 103 30.40 -13.66 -1.07
CA LYS A 103 29.48 -14.54 -0.33
C LYS A 103 29.11 -15.74 -1.20
N ALA A 104 29.17 -16.93 -0.62
CA ALA A 104 28.63 -18.13 -1.28
C ALA A 104 27.10 -18.04 -1.36
N VAL A 105 26.55 -18.38 -2.53
CA VAL A 105 25.11 -18.42 -2.78
C VAL A 105 24.71 -19.85 -3.13
N THR A 106 23.57 -20.28 -2.60
CA THR A 106 22.98 -21.58 -2.93
C THR A 106 21.67 -21.36 -3.67
N LEU A 107 21.59 -21.81 -4.91
CA LEU A 107 20.35 -21.78 -5.67
C LEU A 107 19.45 -22.94 -5.24
N ILE A 108 18.29 -22.61 -4.70
CA ILE A 108 17.28 -23.61 -4.31
C ILE A 108 16.23 -23.66 -5.41
N ARG A 109 16.14 -24.79 -6.11
CA ARG A 109 15.08 -25.06 -7.09
C ARG A 109 14.08 -26.06 -6.51
N PRO A 110 12.88 -25.62 -6.08
CA PRO A 110 11.85 -26.56 -5.65
C PRO A 110 11.38 -27.43 -6.82
N ARG A 111 11.25 -28.74 -6.60
CA ARG A 111 10.79 -29.71 -7.63
C ARG A 111 9.37 -29.44 -8.12
N ASN A 112 8.51 -28.89 -7.25
CA ASN A 112 7.12 -28.54 -7.53
C ASN A 112 6.88 -27.06 -7.21
N ALA A 113 7.48 -26.16 -7.99
CA ALA A 113 7.36 -24.71 -7.77
C ALA A 113 5.90 -24.23 -7.80
N ASP A 114 5.04 -24.92 -8.54
CA ASP A 114 3.61 -24.63 -8.69
C ASP A 114 2.81 -24.82 -7.37
N ARG A 115 3.42 -25.47 -6.38
CA ARG A 115 2.88 -25.67 -5.02
C ARG A 115 3.92 -25.30 -3.98
N LEU A 116 4.38 -24.05 -4.03
CA LEU A 116 4.98 -23.39 -2.87
C LEU A 116 3.92 -23.31 -1.75
N ASP A 117 3.77 -24.39 -0.99
CA ASP A 117 2.97 -24.37 0.22
C ASP A 117 3.73 -23.64 1.34
N ALA A 118 3.01 -23.11 2.33
CA ALA A 118 3.61 -22.47 3.51
C ALA A 118 4.68 -23.36 4.17
N LYS A 119 4.50 -24.69 4.09
CA LYS A 119 5.44 -25.69 4.60
C LYS A 119 6.80 -25.65 3.89
N LEU A 120 6.86 -25.44 2.58
CA LEU A 120 8.14 -25.30 1.89
C LEU A 120 8.91 -24.07 2.40
N GLY A 121 8.22 -22.97 2.68
CA GLY A 121 8.82 -21.80 3.32
C GLY A 121 9.41 -22.14 4.70
N GLU A 122 8.65 -22.85 5.53
CA GLU A 122 9.12 -23.34 6.83
C GLU A 122 10.32 -24.28 6.71
N LEU A 123 10.30 -25.22 5.75
CA LEU A 123 11.39 -26.15 5.50
C LEU A 123 12.67 -25.43 5.03
N ILE A 124 12.53 -24.42 4.16
CA ILE A 124 13.65 -23.59 3.73
C ILE A 124 14.20 -22.81 4.92
N LEU A 125 13.36 -22.17 5.73
CA LEU A 125 13.81 -21.43 6.91
C LEU A 125 14.43 -22.33 7.98
N ALA A 126 13.96 -23.57 8.11
CA ALA A 126 14.55 -24.57 9.01
C ALA A 126 15.94 -25.02 8.53
N ALA A 127 16.11 -25.23 7.21
CA ALA A 127 17.39 -25.61 6.62
C ALA A 127 18.39 -24.43 6.54
N TYR A 128 17.87 -23.23 6.31
CA TYR A 128 18.62 -21.98 6.09
C TYR A 128 18.14 -20.90 7.06
N PRO A 129 18.52 -20.96 8.34
CA PRO A 129 18.03 -20.04 9.35
C PRO A 129 18.50 -18.61 9.06
N SER A 130 17.61 -17.65 9.30
CA SER A 130 17.75 -16.24 8.89
C SER A 130 18.85 -15.46 9.63
N ASP A 131 19.41 -16.04 10.69
CA ASP A 131 20.57 -15.52 11.41
C ASP A 131 21.89 -15.77 10.66
N ARG A 132 21.93 -16.79 9.81
CA ARG A 132 23.10 -17.18 9.00
C ARG A 132 22.90 -16.98 7.51
N PHE A 133 21.68 -17.12 7.02
CA PHE A 133 21.34 -17.04 5.61
C PHE A 133 20.40 -15.89 5.32
N GLN A 134 20.52 -15.32 4.13
CA GLN A 134 19.53 -14.41 3.58
C GLN A 134 18.86 -15.07 2.38
N LEU A 135 17.55 -15.27 2.48
CA LEU A 135 16.76 -15.74 1.35
C LEU A 135 16.59 -14.59 0.36
N LEU A 136 17.01 -14.80 -0.88
CA LEU A 136 16.79 -13.90 -2.00
C LEU A 136 15.74 -14.52 -2.92
N THR A 137 14.53 -13.97 -2.90
CA THR A 137 13.45 -14.44 -3.77
C THR A 137 13.51 -13.69 -5.10
N PRO A 138 13.54 -14.38 -6.26
CA PRO A 138 13.42 -13.74 -7.56
C PRO A 138 12.15 -12.88 -7.64
N ARG A 139 12.27 -11.69 -8.22
CA ARG A 139 11.14 -10.78 -8.42
C ARG A 139 10.79 -10.75 -9.89
N ILE A 140 9.70 -11.42 -10.24
CA ILE A 140 9.17 -11.39 -11.61
C ILE A 140 8.32 -10.14 -11.73
N ARG A 141 8.77 -9.18 -12.52
CA ARG A 141 7.99 -7.97 -12.81
C ARG A 141 7.07 -8.23 -13.99
N PRO A 142 5.80 -7.81 -13.92
CA PRO A 142 4.95 -7.82 -15.10
C PRO A 142 5.51 -6.85 -16.14
N ASP A 143 5.39 -7.22 -17.41
CA ASP A 143 5.64 -6.28 -18.50
C ASP A 143 4.69 -5.07 -18.39
N GLY A 144 4.98 -4.01 -19.16
CA GLY A 144 4.22 -2.77 -19.08
C GLY A 144 2.74 -2.92 -19.42
N VAL A 145 2.39 -3.88 -20.29
CA VAL A 145 1.00 -4.13 -20.71
C VAL A 145 0.25 -4.84 -19.58
N ALA A 146 0.81 -5.92 -19.05
CA ALA A 146 0.24 -6.66 -17.93
C ALA A 146 0.08 -5.76 -16.70
N PHE A 147 1.12 -4.98 -16.36
CA PHE A 147 1.06 -3.99 -15.28
C PHE A 147 -0.08 -2.98 -15.49
N GLY A 148 -0.15 -2.40 -16.70
CA GLY A 148 -1.20 -1.44 -17.05
C GLY A 148 -2.60 -2.03 -16.94
N LEU A 149 -2.81 -3.27 -17.39
CA LEU A 149 -4.08 -3.98 -17.28
C LEU A 149 -4.48 -4.23 -15.82
N TYR A 150 -3.54 -4.69 -14.98
CA TYR A 150 -3.79 -4.88 -13.55
C TYR A 150 -4.18 -3.56 -12.87
N LEU A 151 -3.39 -2.51 -13.07
CA LEU A 151 -3.64 -1.22 -12.44
C LEU A 151 -4.93 -0.58 -12.94
N ALA A 152 -5.26 -0.70 -14.23
CA ALA A 152 -6.51 -0.20 -14.79
C ALA A 152 -7.72 -0.96 -14.21
N GLY A 153 -7.67 -2.30 -14.15
CA GLY A 153 -8.71 -3.11 -13.54
C GLY A 153 -8.93 -2.76 -12.07
N GLN A 154 -7.85 -2.60 -11.31
CA GLN A 154 -7.90 -2.16 -9.92
C GLN A 154 -8.51 -0.75 -9.79
N SER A 155 -8.10 0.18 -10.65
CA SER A 155 -8.63 1.56 -10.67
C SER A 155 -10.13 1.59 -10.94
N LEU A 156 -10.61 0.80 -11.90
CA LEU A 156 -12.03 0.66 -12.22
C LEU A 156 -12.81 0.06 -11.04
N PHE A 157 -12.26 -0.96 -10.37
CA PHE A 157 -12.87 -1.54 -9.18
C PHE A 157 -12.99 -0.51 -8.05
N LEU A 158 -11.92 0.24 -7.76
CA LEU A 158 -11.91 1.25 -6.70
C LEU A 158 -12.90 2.39 -7.03
N LEU A 159 -12.95 2.86 -8.27
CA LEU A 159 -13.88 3.89 -8.71
C LEU A 159 -15.34 3.43 -8.64
N GLY A 160 -15.63 2.23 -9.14
CA GLY A 160 -16.95 1.62 -9.07
C GLY A 160 -17.40 1.36 -7.63
N GLY A 161 -16.50 0.83 -6.80
CA GLY A 161 -16.69 0.62 -5.37
C GLY A 161 -16.97 1.91 -4.62
N SER A 162 -16.22 2.98 -4.90
CA SER A 162 -16.45 4.33 -4.35
C SER A 162 -17.86 4.83 -4.67
N GLY A 163 -18.31 4.68 -5.92
CA GLY A 163 -19.67 5.07 -6.33
C GLY A 163 -20.75 4.28 -5.61
N LEU A 164 -20.54 2.97 -5.42
CA LEU A 164 -21.45 2.10 -4.68
C LEU A 164 -21.55 2.49 -3.20
N LEU A 165 -20.42 2.75 -2.53
CA LEU A 165 -20.37 3.16 -1.13
C LEU A 165 -21.02 4.53 -0.91
N ILE A 166 -20.71 5.52 -1.75
CA ILE A 166 -21.37 6.84 -1.72
C ILE A 166 -22.88 6.70 -1.93
N GLY A 167 -23.30 5.88 -2.91
CA GLY A 167 -24.70 5.58 -3.15
C GLY A 167 -25.38 4.95 -1.92
N LEU A 168 -24.70 4.02 -1.26
CA LEU A 168 -25.16 3.39 -0.01
C LEU A 168 -25.32 4.42 1.11
N TYR A 169 -24.33 5.30 1.34
CA TYR A 169 -24.44 6.34 2.38
C TYR A 169 -25.62 7.28 2.13
N ARG A 170 -25.83 7.70 0.88
CA ARG A 170 -26.98 8.54 0.51
C ARG A 170 -28.30 7.81 0.76
N ARG A 171 -28.38 6.52 0.42
CA ARG A 171 -29.56 5.70 0.69
C ARG A 171 -29.81 5.55 2.19
N LEU A 172 -28.77 5.37 3.00
CA LEU A 172 -28.87 5.27 4.46
C LEU A 172 -29.25 6.62 5.08
N ALA A 173 -28.77 7.73 4.54
CA ALA A 173 -29.12 9.08 4.98
C ALA A 173 -30.62 9.38 4.78
N ALA A 174 -31.22 8.82 3.72
CA ALA A 174 -32.64 8.98 3.41
C ALA A 174 -33.58 8.12 4.27
N ARG A 175 -33.06 7.11 5.00
CA ARG A 175 -33.89 6.23 5.83
C ARG A 175 -34.24 6.88 7.17
N LYS A 176 -35.53 6.89 7.52
CA LYS A 176 -36.03 7.41 8.81
C LYS A 176 -35.54 6.61 10.03
N SER A 177 -35.18 5.34 9.85
CA SER A 177 -34.79 4.40 10.92
C SER A 177 -33.30 4.44 11.29
N THR A 178 -32.52 5.33 10.71
CA THR A 178 -31.08 5.36 10.97
C THR A 178 -30.81 5.90 12.38
N SER A 179 -29.93 5.21 13.13
CA SER A 179 -29.55 5.60 14.49
C SER A 179 -29.16 7.08 14.58
N ILE A 180 -29.60 7.74 15.66
CA ILE A 180 -29.36 9.16 15.96
C ILE A 180 -27.87 9.52 15.83
N LEU A 181 -26.97 8.57 16.16
CA LEU A 181 -25.51 8.77 16.08
C LEU A 181 -25.01 8.89 14.63
N LEU A 182 -25.65 8.20 13.68
CA LEU A 182 -25.23 8.15 12.28
C LEU A 182 -25.99 9.13 11.38
N THR A 183 -27.17 9.60 11.81
CA THR A 183 -28.01 10.49 11.01
C THR A 183 -27.28 11.76 10.58
N ALA A 184 -26.59 12.43 11.51
CA ALA A 184 -25.89 13.68 11.20
C ALA A 184 -24.66 13.47 10.28
N PRO A 185 -23.75 12.52 10.56
CA PRO A 185 -22.66 12.18 9.64
C PRO A 185 -23.12 11.81 8.22
N LEU A 186 -24.13 10.93 8.10
CA LEU A 186 -24.64 10.50 6.81
C LEU A 186 -25.30 11.65 6.03
N ARG A 187 -25.91 12.60 6.73
CA ARG A 187 -26.46 13.81 6.12
C ARG A 187 -25.37 14.71 5.55
N GLU A 188 -24.26 14.89 6.26
CA GLU A 188 -23.12 15.66 5.72
C GLU A 188 -22.56 15.03 4.44
N ILE A 189 -22.38 13.70 4.44
CA ILE A 189 -21.93 12.96 3.26
C ILE A 189 -22.91 13.16 2.09
N ALA A 190 -24.21 12.98 2.34
CA ALA A 190 -25.25 13.10 1.32
C ALA A 190 -25.43 14.55 0.81
N GLY A 191 -25.27 15.53 1.69
CA GLY A 191 -25.41 16.95 1.39
C GLY A 191 -24.18 17.56 0.71
N ARG A 192 -23.04 16.85 0.70
CA ARG A 192 -21.78 17.35 0.13
C ARG A 192 -21.18 16.38 -0.91
N PRO A 193 -21.92 16.05 -1.99
CA PRO A 193 -21.49 15.03 -2.95
C PRO A 193 -20.16 15.37 -3.62
N ARG A 194 -19.91 16.65 -3.94
CA ARG A 194 -18.65 17.07 -4.56
C ARG A 194 -17.45 16.87 -3.65
N LEU A 195 -17.62 17.13 -2.35
CA LEU A 195 -16.54 16.98 -1.37
C LEU A 195 -16.20 15.50 -1.18
N ILE A 196 -17.21 14.64 -0.94
CA ILE A 196 -16.95 13.22 -0.74
C ILE A 196 -16.34 12.57 -1.99
N TRP A 197 -16.84 12.87 -3.20
CA TRP A 197 -16.22 12.41 -4.44
C TRP A 197 -14.79 12.93 -4.62
N GLY A 198 -14.55 14.20 -4.31
CA GLY A 198 -13.21 14.80 -4.39
C GLY A 198 -12.21 14.08 -3.49
N VAL A 199 -12.60 13.72 -2.27
CA VAL A 199 -11.72 12.97 -1.35
C VAL A 199 -11.44 11.56 -1.87
N HIS A 200 -12.45 10.85 -2.40
CA HIS A 200 -12.24 9.53 -3.00
C HIS A 200 -11.28 9.58 -4.19
N LEU A 201 -11.52 10.50 -5.13
CA LEU A 201 -10.70 10.66 -6.32
C LEU A 201 -9.26 11.05 -5.96
N ALA A 202 -9.07 11.94 -4.98
CA ALA A 202 -7.74 12.29 -4.50
C ALA A 202 -7.04 11.11 -3.83
N PHE A 203 -7.72 10.40 -2.92
CA PHE A 203 -7.12 9.29 -2.16
C PHE A 203 -6.74 8.13 -3.08
N PHE A 204 -7.68 7.59 -3.86
CA PHE A 204 -7.38 6.48 -4.77
C PHE A 204 -6.56 6.93 -5.98
N GLY A 205 -6.68 8.19 -6.42
CA GLY A 205 -5.79 8.74 -7.45
C GLY A 205 -4.33 8.78 -6.99
N LEU A 206 -4.06 9.18 -5.73
CA LEU A 206 -2.72 9.14 -5.15
C LEU A 206 -2.20 7.73 -4.96
N TYR A 207 -3.06 6.76 -4.63
CA TYR A 207 -2.71 5.34 -4.66
C TYR A 207 -2.26 4.91 -6.07
N VAL A 208 -3.05 5.21 -7.11
CA VAL A 208 -2.70 4.87 -8.50
C VAL A 208 -1.39 5.54 -8.94
N ALA A 209 -1.22 6.83 -8.63
CA ALA A 209 0.01 7.56 -8.92
C ALA A 209 1.22 6.97 -8.17
N GLY A 210 1.05 6.57 -6.90
CA GLY A 210 2.06 5.87 -6.13
C GLY A 210 2.44 4.53 -6.76
N SER A 211 1.47 3.77 -7.26
CA SER A 211 1.70 2.49 -7.96
C SER A 211 2.47 2.68 -9.27
N LEU A 212 2.15 3.72 -10.04
CA LEU A 212 2.92 4.11 -11.24
C LEU A 212 4.37 4.47 -10.88
N ALA A 213 4.55 5.25 -9.81
CA ALA A 213 5.88 5.61 -9.33
C ALA A 213 6.67 4.39 -8.83
N ALA A 214 6.04 3.45 -8.13
CA ALA A 214 6.67 2.20 -7.72
C ALA A 214 7.13 1.36 -8.92
N TYR A 215 6.35 1.35 -10.00
CA TYR A 215 6.74 0.67 -11.24
C TYR A 215 7.90 1.39 -11.95
N ALA A 216 7.89 2.73 -11.99
CA ALA A 216 8.97 3.49 -12.57
C ALA A 216 10.28 3.43 -11.75
N PHE A 217 10.17 3.29 -10.43
CA PHE A 217 11.28 3.34 -9.48
C PHE A 217 11.32 2.08 -8.59
N PRO A 218 11.71 0.91 -9.13
CA PRO A 218 11.66 -0.37 -8.42
C PRO A 218 12.51 -0.41 -7.15
N THR A 219 13.62 0.34 -7.11
CA THR A 219 14.47 0.45 -5.92
C THR A 219 13.72 1.08 -4.74
N VAL A 220 12.88 2.09 -4.99
CA VAL A 220 12.07 2.74 -3.95
C VAL A 220 11.03 1.77 -3.41
N ASN A 221 10.29 1.08 -4.29
CA ASN A 221 9.32 0.05 -3.90
C ASN A 221 10.00 -1.07 -3.08
N SER A 222 11.16 -1.56 -3.54
CA SER A 222 11.92 -2.60 -2.86
C SER A 222 12.39 -2.19 -1.47
N PHE A 223 12.87 -0.95 -1.33
CA PHE A 223 13.27 -0.39 -0.05
C PHE A 223 12.09 -0.31 0.93
N LEU A 224 10.95 0.22 0.47
CA LEU A 224 9.75 0.36 1.29
C LEU A 224 9.17 -1.00 1.70
N LEU A 225 9.09 -1.96 0.77
CA LEU A 225 8.66 -3.33 1.07
C LEU A 225 9.60 -3.98 2.10
N ALA A 226 10.91 -3.85 1.93
CA ALA A 226 11.87 -4.39 2.89
C ALA A 226 11.70 -3.78 4.28
N ALA A 227 11.46 -2.47 4.37
CA ALA A 227 11.18 -1.79 5.63
C ALA A 227 9.90 -2.32 6.29
N VAL A 228 8.80 -2.49 5.53
CA VAL A 228 7.54 -3.04 6.05
C VAL A 228 7.69 -4.49 6.49
N THR A 229 8.36 -5.34 5.70
CA THR A 229 8.59 -6.74 6.06
C THR A 229 9.44 -6.86 7.31
N SER A 230 10.44 -5.98 7.49
CA SER A 230 11.26 -5.93 8.70
C SER A 230 10.41 -5.62 9.95
N GLU A 231 9.46 -4.71 9.85
CA GLU A 231 8.55 -4.36 10.95
C GLU A 231 7.50 -5.46 11.25
N LEU A 232 7.09 -6.23 10.24
CA LEU A 232 6.13 -7.36 10.41
C LEU A 232 6.77 -8.65 10.93
N GLY A 233 8.10 -8.76 10.84
CA GLY A 233 8.88 -9.93 11.25
C GLY A 233 8.93 -10.14 12.77
N ASP A 234 9.48 -11.28 13.20
CA ASP A 234 9.55 -11.65 14.63
C ASP A 234 10.41 -10.70 15.48
N GLY A 235 11.33 -9.96 14.86
CA GLY A 235 12.14 -8.93 15.51
C GLY A 235 11.52 -7.53 15.53
N GLY A 236 10.39 -7.33 14.83
CA GLY A 236 9.74 -6.03 14.73
C GLY A 236 9.18 -5.56 16.07
N LYS A 237 9.31 -4.26 16.36
CA LYS A 237 8.77 -3.63 17.57
C LYS A 237 7.71 -2.63 17.17
N GLY A 238 6.45 -2.91 17.50
CA GLY A 238 5.37 -1.94 17.33
C GLY A 238 4.05 -2.54 16.86
N PRO A 239 3.10 -1.67 16.45
CA PRO A 239 1.77 -2.07 16.03
C PRO A 239 1.76 -3.02 14.82
N LEU A 240 2.66 -2.81 13.85
CA LEU A 240 2.81 -3.67 12.68
C LEU A 240 3.27 -5.07 13.06
N ALA A 241 4.27 -5.20 13.94
CA ALA A 241 4.71 -6.50 14.44
C ALA A 241 3.60 -7.28 15.15
N ALA A 242 2.71 -6.57 15.86
CA ALA A 242 1.53 -7.19 16.47
C ALA A 242 0.55 -7.72 15.41
N ALA A 243 0.29 -6.96 14.35
CA ALA A 243 -0.53 -7.41 13.22
C ALA A 243 0.10 -8.64 12.52
N GLY A 244 1.40 -8.61 12.27
CA GLY A 244 2.14 -9.74 11.68
C GLY A 244 2.01 -11.03 12.51
N ARG A 245 2.16 -10.94 13.84
CA ARG A 245 1.93 -12.09 14.75
C ARG A 245 0.48 -12.56 14.74
N ALA A 246 -0.48 -11.64 14.65
CA ALA A 246 -1.89 -11.99 14.62
C ALA A 246 -2.28 -12.74 13.34
N TYR A 247 -1.77 -12.32 12.18
CA TYR A 247 -1.97 -13.06 10.93
C TYR A 247 -1.33 -14.45 10.95
N ARG A 248 -0.08 -14.56 11.44
CA ARG A 248 0.61 -15.85 11.59
C ARG A 248 -0.09 -16.81 12.56
N SER A 249 -0.93 -16.32 13.46
CA SER A 249 -1.67 -17.17 14.39
C SER A 249 -2.80 -17.97 13.71
N GLY A 250 -3.16 -17.65 12.46
CA GLY A 250 -4.27 -18.27 11.73
C GLY A 250 -5.67 -17.98 12.32
N SER A 251 -5.77 -17.15 13.37
CA SER A 251 -7.02 -16.82 14.04
C SER A 251 -7.63 -15.55 13.45
N ILE A 252 -8.62 -15.73 12.56
CA ILE A 252 -9.32 -14.61 11.90
C ILE A 252 -9.87 -13.58 12.91
N PRO A 253 -10.54 -13.97 14.02
CA PRO A 253 -11.03 -12.98 14.98
C PRO A 253 -9.91 -12.19 15.65
N TYR A 254 -8.79 -12.84 16.00
CA TYR A 254 -7.66 -12.16 16.63
C TYR A 254 -6.97 -11.19 15.68
N ALA A 255 -6.69 -11.63 14.45
CA ALA A 255 -6.16 -10.77 13.39
C ALA A 255 -7.08 -9.57 13.13
N ALA A 256 -8.38 -9.79 12.98
CA ALA A 256 -9.35 -8.71 12.74
C ALA A 256 -9.36 -7.68 13.88
N VAL A 257 -9.31 -8.11 15.15
CA VAL A 257 -9.26 -7.19 16.30
C VAL A 257 -7.97 -6.36 16.28
N VAL A 258 -6.81 -6.99 16.04
CA VAL A 258 -5.54 -6.28 16.00
C VAL A 258 -5.51 -5.29 14.84
N THR A 259 -5.93 -5.71 13.65
CA THR A 259 -6.03 -4.86 12.45
C THR A 259 -6.95 -3.67 12.70
N PHE A 260 -8.12 -3.88 13.32
CA PHE A 260 -9.02 -2.80 13.71
C PHE A 260 -8.36 -1.81 14.69
N LEU A 261 -7.66 -2.32 15.72
CA LEU A 261 -6.99 -1.49 16.73
C LEU A 261 -5.79 -0.70 16.18
N VAL A 262 -5.16 -1.18 15.11
CA VAL A 262 -4.12 -0.43 14.39
C VAL A 262 -4.78 0.62 13.49
N ASN A 263 -5.78 0.25 12.70
CA ASN A 263 -6.31 1.13 11.67
C ASN A 263 -7.25 2.22 12.21
N PHE A 264 -8.09 1.92 13.20
CA PHE A 264 -9.03 2.91 13.72
C PHE A 264 -8.36 3.89 14.71
N PRO A 265 -7.85 3.47 15.88
CA PRO A 265 -7.19 4.37 16.83
C PRO A 265 -5.95 5.06 16.27
N LEU A 266 -4.97 4.30 15.76
CA LEU A 266 -3.71 4.87 15.29
C LEU A 266 -3.88 5.45 13.89
N GLY A 267 -4.48 4.68 12.98
CA GLY A 267 -4.58 5.06 11.59
C GLY A 267 -5.54 6.23 11.32
N SER A 268 -6.69 6.27 11.99
CA SER A 268 -7.72 7.29 11.73
C SER A 268 -7.74 8.38 12.80
N LEU A 269 -7.87 8.00 14.08
CA LEU A 269 -7.98 9.00 15.14
C LEU A 269 -6.69 9.77 15.35
N ALA A 270 -5.57 9.09 15.58
CA ALA A 270 -4.30 9.73 15.90
C ALA A 270 -3.65 10.40 14.68
N ALA A 271 -3.73 9.79 13.49
CA ALA A 271 -3.04 10.31 12.30
C ALA A 271 -3.88 11.29 11.46
N ILE A 272 -5.23 11.26 11.53
CA ILE A 272 -6.08 12.10 10.67
C ILE A 272 -6.96 13.03 11.50
N THR A 273 -7.80 12.49 12.37
CA THR A 273 -8.80 13.27 13.10
C THR A 273 -8.13 14.24 14.08
N LEU A 274 -7.30 13.76 15.01
CA LEU A 274 -6.72 14.56 16.07
C LEU A 274 -5.85 15.73 15.55
N PRO A 275 -4.92 15.54 14.58
CA PRO A 275 -4.18 16.65 14.00
C PRO A 275 -5.10 17.69 13.37
N SER A 276 -6.17 17.26 12.69
CA SER A 276 -7.14 18.16 12.05
C SER A 276 -7.99 18.96 13.05
N LEU A 277 -8.17 18.45 14.27
CA LEU A 277 -8.83 19.20 15.35
C LEU A 277 -7.91 20.27 15.96
N ILE A 278 -6.59 20.04 15.97
CA ILE A 278 -5.59 20.99 16.49
C ILE A 278 -5.28 22.05 15.43
N VAL A 279 -4.95 21.63 14.22
CA VAL A 279 -4.67 22.47 13.06
C VAL A 279 -5.68 22.11 11.96
N PRO A 280 -6.72 22.93 11.73
CA PRO A 280 -7.80 22.65 10.79
C PRO A 280 -7.30 22.16 9.42
N GLY A 281 -7.65 20.90 9.09
CA GLY A 281 -7.32 20.27 7.81
C GLY A 281 -5.94 19.61 7.72
N SER A 282 -5.08 19.69 8.75
CA SER A 282 -3.73 19.11 8.67
C SER A 282 -3.69 17.58 8.49
N GLY A 283 -4.67 16.84 9.03
CA GLY A 283 -4.76 15.40 8.85
C GLY A 283 -5.05 14.96 7.41
N VAL A 284 -5.52 15.87 6.55
CA VAL A 284 -5.67 15.60 5.11
C VAL A 284 -4.31 15.34 4.46
N LEU A 285 -3.27 16.08 4.85
CA LEU A 285 -1.92 15.89 4.34
C LEU A 285 -1.36 14.52 4.74
N LEU A 286 -1.62 14.10 5.99
CA LEU A 286 -1.21 12.79 6.48
C LEU A 286 -1.98 11.65 5.80
N SER A 287 -3.27 11.84 5.52
CA SER A 287 -4.07 10.92 4.72
C SER A 287 -3.55 10.79 3.29
N MET A 288 -3.24 11.91 2.62
CA MET A 288 -2.64 11.91 1.27
C MET A 288 -1.30 11.20 1.23
N PHE A 289 -0.41 11.49 2.20
CA PHE A 289 0.87 10.80 2.33
C PHE A 289 0.69 9.28 2.50
N ARG A 290 -0.29 8.85 3.31
CA ARG A 290 -0.63 7.44 3.47
C ARG A 290 -1.09 6.80 2.16
N ALA A 291 -2.01 7.45 1.44
CA ALA A 291 -2.52 6.95 0.17
C ALA A 291 -1.40 6.76 -0.88
N SER A 292 -0.49 7.73 -0.99
CA SER A 292 0.70 7.62 -1.85
C SER A 292 1.62 6.47 -1.41
N THR A 293 1.84 6.33 -0.11
CA THR A 293 2.68 5.27 0.46
C THR A 293 2.09 3.88 0.20
N TRP A 294 0.77 3.75 0.27
CA TRP A 294 0.06 2.52 -0.13
C TRP A 294 0.29 2.18 -1.60
N GLY A 295 0.17 3.15 -2.51
CA GLY A 295 0.49 2.92 -3.91
C GLY A 295 1.94 2.48 -4.12
N LEU A 296 2.86 3.14 -3.39
CA LEU A 296 4.29 2.84 -3.48
C LEU A 296 4.67 1.43 -2.98
N ILE A 297 3.90 0.87 -2.04
CA ILE A 297 4.18 -0.44 -1.40
C ILE A 297 3.37 -1.56 -2.06
N LEU A 298 2.07 -1.33 -2.27
CA LEU A 298 1.08 -2.32 -2.68
C LEU A 298 0.76 -2.27 -4.17
N GLY A 299 1.42 -1.41 -4.94
CA GLY A 299 1.29 -1.40 -6.40
C GLY A 299 1.61 -2.78 -7.00
N PRO A 300 0.95 -3.20 -8.09
CA PRO A 300 1.12 -4.53 -8.68
C PRO A 300 2.44 -4.64 -9.49
N THR A 301 3.57 -4.26 -8.88
CA THR A 301 4.90 -4.16 -9.50
C THR A 301 5.61 -5.50 -9.68
N GLU A 302 5.10 -6.55 -9.02
CA GLU A 302 5.60 -7.92 -9.09
C GLU A 302 4.44 -8.87 -9.39
N ALA A 303 4.64 -9.91 -10.21
CA ALA A 303 3.57 -10.80 -10.66
C ALA A 303 2.88 -11.53 -9.50
N ILE A 304 3.65 -11.99 -8.51
CA ILE A 304 3.12 -12.64 -7.30
C ILE A 304 2.29 -11.63 -6.49
N LEU A 305 2.82 -10.41 -6.30
CA LEU A 305 2.11 -9.35 -5.60
C LEU A 305 0.84 -8.95 -6.35
N ALA A 306 0.89 -8.78 -7.66
CA ALA A 306 -0.26 -8.47 -8.52
C ALA A 306 -1.37 -9.52 -8.36
N GLY A 307 -1.02 -10.81 -8.33
CA GLY A 307 -1.97 -11.89 -8.05
C GLY A 307 -2.60 -11.78 -6.66
N ARG A 308 -1.79 -11.50 -5.62
CA ARG A 308 -2.29 -11.25 -4.26
C ARG A 308 -3.15 -10.00 -4.15
N MET A 309 -2.87 -8.98 -4.97
CA MET A 309 -3.62 -7.73 -4.98
C MET A 309 -5.01 -7.87 -5.57
N ILE A 310 -5.34 -8.95 -6.31
CA ILE A 310 -6.69 -9.18 -6.82
C ILE A 310 -7.70 -9.27 -5.67
N PRO A 311 -7.61 -10.23 -4.73
CA PRO A 311 -8.48 -10.25 -3.56
C PRO A 311 -8.22 -9.05 -2.65
N HIS A 312 -6.97 -8.58 -2.53
CA HIS A 312 -6.62 -7.45 -1.64
C HIS A 312 -7.20 -6.11 -2.05
N THR A 313 -7.63 -5.97 -3.30
CA THR A 313 -8.31 -4.75 -3.75
C THR A 313 -9.63 -4.52 -2.98
N GLY A 314 -10.28 -5.58 -2.50
CA GLY A 314 -11.44 -5.46 -1.60
C GLY A 314 -11.07 -4.83 -0.25
N THR A 315 -9.97 -5.28 0.35
CA THR A 315 -9.43 -4.69 1.59
C THR A 315 -9.04 -3.24 1.35
N LEU A 316 -8.31 -2.96 0.27
CA LEU A 316 -7.88 -1.61 -0.10
C LEU A 316 -9.07 -0.64 -0.23
N LEU A 317 -10.18 -1.10 -0.83
CA LEU A 317 -11.41 -0.32 -0.93
C LEU A 317 -12.02 -0.05 0.46
N LEU A 318 -12.21 -1.09 1.28
CA LEU A 318 -12.91 -0.97 2.57
C LEU A 318 -12.08 -0.24 3.63
N GLU A 319 -10.80 -0.52 3.73
CA GLU A 319 -9.90 0.18 4.64
C GLU A 319 -9.66 1.62 4.16
N GLY A 320 -9.46 1.79 2.85
CA GLY A 320 -9.39 3.10 2.19
C GLY A 320 -10.62 3.96 2.48
N GLU A 321 -11.82 3.38 2.43
CA GLU A 321 -13.07 4.06 2.79
C GLU A 321 -13.04 4.59 4.23
N GLY A 322 -12.54 3.80 5.19
CA GLY A 322 -12.39 4.25 6.57
C GLY A 322 -11.54 5.52 6.68
N TYR A 323 -10.41 5.57 5.96
CA TYR A 323 -9.55 6.76 5.93
C TYR A 323 -10.15 7.91 5.12
N ILE A 324 -10.85 7.63 4.03
CA ILE A 324 -11.57 8.63 3.23
C ILE A 324 -12.65 9.31 4.08
N LEU A 325 -13.44 8.55 4.85
CA LEU A 325 -14.43 9.11 5.77
C LEU A 325 -13.78 9.93 6.88
N ALA A 326 -12.68 9.44 7.49
CA ALA A 326 -11.94 10.21 8.47
C ALA A 326 -11.42 11.54 7.89
N THR A 327 -10.93 11.51 6.65
CA THR A 327 -10.44 12.68 5.91
C THR A 327 -11.58 13.65 5.56
N PHE A 328 -12.73 13.12 5.14
CA PHE A 328 -13.93 13.90 4.86
C PHE A 328 -14.39 14.66 6.11
N PHE A 329 -14.50 13.98 7.26
CA PHE A 329 -14.88 14.63 8.51
C PHE A 329 -13.80 15.61 8.99
N ALA A 330 -12.52 15.29 8.84
CA ALA A 330 -11.42 16.23 9.10
C ALA A 330 -11.53 17.51 8.27
N LEU A 331 -11.91 17.41 6.98
CA LEU A 331 -12.15 18.57 6.11
C LEU A 331 -13.38 19.40 6.51
N LEU A 332 -14.36 18.81 7.20
CA LEU A 332 -15.49 19.60 7.70
C LEU A 332 -15.07 20.63 8.75
N VAL A 333 -13.95 20.45 9.45
CA VAL A 333 -13.43 21.42 10.42
C VAL A 333 -13.16 22.78 9.77
N PRO A 334 -12.24 22.91 8.80
CA PRO A 334 -12.04 24.19 8.11
C PRO A 334 -13.28 24.66 7.35
N VAL A 335 -14.10 23.75 6.79
CA VAL A 335 -15.36 24.13 6.11
C VAL A 335 -16.35 24.81 7.07
N TYR A 336 -16.49 24.32 8.31
CA TYR A 336 -17.40 24.94 9.28
C TYR A 336 -16.84 26.23 9.86
N LEU A 337 -15.52 26.30 10.05
CA LEU A 337 -14.87 27.49 10.57
C LEU A 337 -14.94 28.66 9.57
N PHE A 338 -14.68 28.39 8.30
CA PHE A 338 -14.46 29.43 7.28
C PHE A 338 -15.55 29.48 6.21
N GLY A 339 -16.43 28.49 6.12
CA GLY A 339 -17.44 28.37 5.07
C GLY A 339 -18.84 28.08 5.61
N SER A 340 -19.54 27.16 4.94
CA SER A 340 -20.91 26.77 5.27
C SER A 340 -20.95 25.91 6.54
N GLY A 341 -21.85 26.26 7.46
CA GLY A 341 -22.13 25.45 8.65
C GLY A 341 -22.73 24.07 8.35
N PRO A 342 -23.20 23.36 9.38
CA PRO A 342 -23.81 22.04 9.24
C PRO A 342 -24.98 22.03 8.26
N ILE A 343 -25.15 20.92 7.53
CA ILE A 343 -26.31 20.71 6.68
C ILE A 343 -27.54 20.56 7.58
N PRO A 344 -28.55 21.46 7.45
CA PRO A 344 -29.72 21.42 8.31
C PRO A 344 -30.51 20.12 8.12
N PRO A 345 -31.25 19.66 9.15
CA PRO A 345 -32.21 18.58 8.96
C PRO A 345 -33.17 18.92 7.83
N VAL A 346 -33.46 17.93 6.98
CA VAL A 346 -34.57 18.04 6.04
C VAL A 346 -35.83 18.08 6.90
N GLU A 347 -36.53 19.20 6.89
CA GLU A 347 -37.85 19.27 7.53
C GLU A 347 -38.76 18.23 6.86
N PRO A 348 -39.50 17.43 7.65
CA PRO A 348 -40.50 16.57 7.06
C PRO A 348 -41.45 17.45 6.22
N PRO A 349 -41.89 16.97 5.04
CA PRO A 349 -42.91 17.71 4.30
C PRO A 349 -44.08 17.99 5.24
N PRO A 350 -44.74 19.17 5.12
CA PRO A 350 -45.94 19.44 5.88
C PRO A 350 -46.92 18.27 5.68
N PRO A 351 -47.71 17.92 6.71
CA PRO A 351 -48.66 16.83 6.60
C PRO A 351 -49.52 17.04 5.35
N ASP A 352 -49.74 15.97 4.58
CA ASP A 352 -50.54 15.97 3.33
C ASP A 352 -52.03 16.29 3.55
N ASP A 353 -52.39 16.81 4.73
CA ASP A 353 -53.74 17.21 5.08
C ASP A 353 -54.03 18.61 4.49
N PRO A 354 -54.88 18.68 3.45
CA PRO A 354 -55.18 19.94 2.78
C PRO A 354 -55.88 20.95 3.70
N GLU A 355 -56.57 20.52 4.76
CA GLU A 355 -57.14 21.42 5.77
C GLU A 355 -56.03 22.12 6.56
N LEU A 356 -55.02 21.37 7.04
CA LEU A 356 -53.88 21.93 7.76
C LEU A 356 -52.98 22.79 6.86
N ALA A 357 -52.83 22.44 5.58
CA ALA A 357 -52.06 23.24 4.62
C ALA A 357 -52.71 24.60 4.33
N SER A 358 -54.04 24.68 4.34
CA SER A 358 -54.80 25.93 4.12
C SER A 358 -54.74 26.90 5.30
N LEU A 359 -54.46 26.39 6.50
CA LEU A 359 -54.30 27.16 7.73
C LEU A 359 -52.86 27.61 7.99
N ALA A 360 -51.90 27.15 7.18
CA ALA A 360 -50.51 27.56 7.30
C ALA A 360 -50.34 29.01 6.82
N GLU A 361 -50.00 29.91 7.74
CA GLU A 361 -49.63 31.28 7.38
C GLU A 361 -48.52 31.29 6.33
N PRO A 362 -48.54 32.24 5.37
CA PRO A 362 -47.46 32.36 4.39
C PRO A 362 -46.12 32.47 5.14
N PRO A 363 -45.11 31.68 4.73
CA PRO A 363 -43.87 31.60 5.48
C PRO A 363 -43.25 32.99 5.57
N SER A 364 -43.07 33.46 6.80
CA SER A 364 -42.35 34.71 7.05
C SER A 364 -40.97 34.61 6.39
N PRO A 365 -40.45 35.70 5.80
CA PRO A 365 -39.13 35.69 5.20
C PRO A 365 -38.12 35.19 6.26
N PRO A 366 -37.25 34.22 5.91
CA PRO A 366 -36.36 33.62 6.89
C PRO A 366 -35.49 34.72 7.52
N PRO A 367 -35.38 34.76 8.86
CA PRO A 367 -34.56 35.75 9.52
C PRO A 367 -33.13 35.67 8.99
N PRO A 368 -32.41 36.80 8.87
CA PRO A 368 -31.03 36.78 8.39
C PRO A 368 -30.21 35.82 9.27
N PRO A 369 -29.34 34.99 8.67
CA PRO A 369 -28.59 33.98 9.40
C PRO A 369 -27.77 34.65 10.50
N ARG A 370 -28.06 34.33 11.77
CA ARG A 370 -27.25 34.81 12.88
C ARG A 370 -25.82 34.32 12.67
N ARG A 371 -24.86 35.23 12.62
CA ARG A 371 -23.43 34.87 12.56
C ARG A 371 -23.08 34.15 13.86
N GLU A 372 -23.07 32.81 13.81
CA GLU A 372 -22.61 32.01 14.93
C GLU A 372 -21.15 32.35 15.23
N GLY A 373 -20.82 32.54 16.51
CA GLY A 373 -19.45 32.79 16.95
C GLY A 373 -18.52 31.62 16.64
N PHE A 374 -17.23 31.92 16.48
CA PHE A 374 -16.18 30.95 16.13
C PHE A 374 -16.20 29.69 17.01
N VAL A 375 -16.31 29.87 18.33
CA VAL A 375 -16.33 28.76 19.32
C VAL A 375 -17.48 27.79 19.06
N ARG A 376 -18.67 28.30 18.73
CA ARG A 376 -19.85 27.47 18.45
C ARG A 376 -19.68 26.66 17.16
N ARG A 377 -19.11 27.28 16.12
CA ARG A 377 -18.81 26.60 14.85
C ARG A 377 -17.75 25.51 15.04
N PHE A 378 -16.69 25.81 15.80
CA PHE A 378 -15.66 24.84 16.14
C PHE A 378 -16.25 23.67 16.93
N ALA A 379 -17.00 23.93 18.00
CA ALA A 379 -17.66 22.89 18.79
C ALA A 379 -18.60 22.02 17.93
N GLY A 380 -19.34 22.62 16.99
CA GLY A 380 -20.14 21.90 16.01
C GLY A 380 -19.30 20.99 15.10
N ALA A 381 -18.14 21.48 14.65
CA ALA A 381 -17.19 20.71 13.84
C ALA A 381 -16.55 19.54 14.60
N VAL A 382 -16.22 19.73 15.88
CA VAL A 382 -15.74 18.66 16.76
C VAL A 382 -16.84 17.61 16.96
N ALA A 383 -18.07 18.04 17.26
CA ALA A 383 -19.18 17.13 17.50
C ALA A 383 -19.51 16.27 16.27
N ILE A 384 -19.50 16.85 15.06
CA ILE A 384 -19.72 16.07 13.84
C ILE A 384 -18.55 15.13 13.55
N ASN A 385 -17.30 15.50 13.85
CA ASN A 385 -16.15 14.60 13.74
C ASN A 385 -16.29 13.41 14.67
N VAL A 386 -16.60 13.63 15.95
CA VAL A 386 -16.76 12.54 16.92
C VAL A 386 -17.85 11.57 16.48
N ARG A 387 -19.00 12.08 16.02
CA ARG A 387 -20.09 11.23 15.49
C ARG A 387 -19.68 10.52 14.20
N GLY A 388 -18.98 11.22 13.30
CA GLY A 388 -18.47 10.65 12.06
C GLY A 388 -17.49 9.51 12.28
N ASN A 389 -16.67 9.58 13.34
CA ASN A 389 -15.75 8.52 13.70
C ASN A 389 -16.44 7.22 14.16
N VAL A 390 -17.71 7.26 14.57
CA VAL A 390 -18.50 6.03 14.78
C VAL A 390 -18.71 5.28 13.46
N LEU A 391 -19.01 6.02 12.38
CA LEU A 391 -19.14 5.42 11.04
C LEU A 391 -17.78 4.89 10.55
N VAL A 392 -16.71 5.66 10.75
CA VAL A 392 -15.33 5.24 10.43
C VAL A 392 -14.98 3.92 11.14
N ALA A 393 -15.27 3.82 12.45
CA ALA A 393 -15.03 2.61 13.22
C ALA A 393 -15.80 1.41 12.67
N ILE A 394 -17.07 1.57 12.31
CA ILE A 394 -17.88 0.50 11.73
C ILE A 394 -17.27 0.01 10.42
N VAL A 395 -16.92 0.93 9.51
CA VAL A 395 -16.32 0.59 8.22
C VAL A 395 -14.98 -0.13 8.42
N LEU A 396 -14.10 0.37 9.28
CA LEU A 396 -12.81 -0.26 9.55
C LEU A 396 -12.92 -1.59 10.28
N ALA A 397 -13.94 -1.81 11.10
CA ALA A 397 -14.19 -3.11 11.70
C ALA A 397 -14.59 -4.15 10.64
N VAL A 398 -15.42 -3.76 9.67
CA VAL A 398 -15.77 -4.62 8.53
C VAL A 398 -14.55 -4.89 7.66
N ALA A 399 -13.76 -3.86 7.36
CA ALA A 399 -12.52 -3.99 6.61
C ALA A 399 -11.54 -4.95 7.30
N ALA A 400 -11.36 -4.83 8.61
CA ALA A 400 -10.44 -5.68 9.37
C ALA A 400 -10.86 -7.16 9.39
N VAL A 401 -12.16 -7.46 9.44
CA VAL A 401 -12.66 -8.84 9.32
C VAL A 401 -12.40 -9.39 7.92
N TYR A 402 -12.66 -8.58 6.89
CA TYR A 402 -12.42 -8.97 5.50
C TYR A 402 -10.92 -9.21 5.25
N GLU A 403 -10.06 -8.29 5.67
CA GLU A 403 -8.60 -8.41 5.55
C GLU A 403 -8.07 -9.64 6.29
N ALA A 404 -8.49 -9.87 7.54
CA ALA A 404 -8.10 -11.05 8.29
C ALA A 404 -8.48 -12.36 7.61
N TYR A 405 -9.68 -12.42 7.03
CA TYR A 405 -10.11 -13.57 6.25
C TYR A 405 -9.26 -13.74 4.98
N GLU A 406 -9.08 -12.66 4.21
CA GLU A 406 -8.33 -12.64 2.97
C GLU A 406 -6.87 -13.08 3.17
N VAL A 407 -6.18 -12.46 4.13
CA VAL A 407 -4.77 -12.72 4.42
C VAL A 407 -4.56 -14.17 4.89
N ILE A 408 -5.42 -14.68 5.77
CA ILE A 408 -5.26 -16.03 6.32
C ILE A 408 -5.70 -17.12 5.32
N ARG A 409 -6.77 -16.89 4.53
CA ARG A 409 -7.36 -17.93 3.67
C ARG A 409 -6.96 -17.87 2.21
N MET A 410 -6.72 -16.68 1.67
CA MET A 410 -6.47 -16.48 0.24
C MET A 410 -5.00 -16.22 -0.05
N ALA A 411 -4.31 -15.45 0.80
CA ALA A 411 -2.90 -15.12 0.60
C ALA A 411 -1.94 -16.25 1.04
N GLY A 412 -2.44 -17.22 1.84
CA GLY A 412 -1.71 -18.44 2.22
C GLY A 412 -0.52 -18.17 3.14
N PHE A 413 -0.79 -17.66 4.34
CA PHE A 413 0.21 -17.59 5.41
C PHE A 413 0.56 -18.96 5.99
#